data_AF-A0A7S0MGZ6-F1
#
_entry.id   AF-A0A7S0MGZ6-F1
#
_cell.length_a   1.000
_cell.length_b   1.000
_cell.length_c   1.000
_cell.angle_alpha   90.00
_cell.angle_beta   90.00
_cell.angle_gamma   90.00
#
_symmetry.space_group_name_H-M   'P 1'
#
loop_
_entity.id
_entity.type
_entity.pdbx_description
1 polymer ?
#
loop_
_entity_poly.entity_id
_entity_poly.type
_entity_poly.pdbx_seq_one_letter_code
_entity_poly.pdbx_strand_id
1 'polypeptide(L)'
;QTLRDRFVFKILPMLNPDGVILGSYRTGLAGCDLNRKWRRPDPELHPTIFHAKALMARMRAEREIALFVDLHGHSAKRNVFMYGCDHVHWSSGPDGGAGAGAEVAGRGVRGAP
;
A
#
# COMPACT_ATOMS: atom_id res chain seq x y z
N GLN A 1 16.14 -0.68 22.56
CA GLN A 1 16.09 -0.38 21.11
C GLN A 1 15.53 -1.57 20.30
N THR A 2 14.69 -2.39 20.94
CA THR A 2 14.46 -3.80 20.61
C THR A 2 14.04 -4.09 19.16
N LEU A 3 13.23 -3.21 18.55
CA LEU A 3 12.79 -3.43 17.16
C LEU A 3 13.92 -3.17 16.14
N ARG A 4 14.76 -2.15 16.34
CA ARG A 4 15.89 -1.88 15.43
C ARG A 4 17.00 -2.93 15.58
N ASP A 5 17.04 -3.62 16.71
CA ASP A 5 17.97 -4.73 16.95
C ASP A 5 17.51 -6.03 16.24
N ARG A 6 16.22 -6.14 15.94
CA ARG A 6 15.58 -7.34 15.36
C ARG A 6 15.14 -7.19 13.90
N PHE A 7 14.86 -5.97 13.46
CA PHE A 7 14.29 -5.68 12.15
C PHE A 7 15.06 -4.58 11.42
N VAL A 8 15.10 -4.70 10.10
CA VAL A 8 15.59 -3.65 9.20
C VAL A 8 14.38 -2.92 8.65
N PHE A 9 14.28 -1.62 8.95
CA PHE A 9 13.22 -0.77 8.41
C PHE A 9 13.64 -0.20 7.06
N LYS A 10 12.81 -0.40 6.04
CA LYS A 10 12.95 0.27 4.73
C LYS A 10 11.77 1.20 4.54
N ILE A 11 12.05 2.49 4.36
CA ILE A 11 11.05 3.54 4.29
C ILE A 11 11.18 4.23 2.93
N LEU A 12 10.10 4.21 2.15
CA LEU A 12 9.96 5.02 0.94
C LEU A 12 9.10 6.23 1.31
N PRO A 13 9.69 7.43 1.50
CA PRO A 13 8.96 8.57 2.07
C PRO A 13 7.87 9.10 1.13
N MET A 14 8.03 8.90 -0.18
CA MET A 14 7.09 9.36 -1.19
C MET A 14 7.14 8.44 -2.42
N LEU A 15 5.98 7.94 -2.84
CA LEU A 15 5.84 7.04 -3.99
C LEU A 15 5.37 7.76 -5.26
N ASN A 16 4.79 8.96 -5.12
CA ASN A 16 4.26 9.76 -6.24
C ASN A 16 4.80 11.21 -6.21
N PRO A 17 6.11 11.43 -6.36
CA PRO A 17 6.67 12.78 -6.33
C PRO A 17 6.13 13.67 -7.45
N ASP A 18 6.03 13.15 -8.67
CA ASP A 18 5.58 13.92 -9.83
C ASP A 18 4.11 14.36 -9.69
N GLY A 19 3.25 13.44 -9.25
CA GLY A 19 1.84 13.75 -9.00
C GLY A 19 1.68 14.83 -7.93
N VAL A 20 2.48 14.78 -6.85
CA VAL A 20 2.46 15.82 -5.80
C VAL A 20 2.90 17.18 -6.35
N ILE A 21 4.00 17.23 -7.11
CA ILE A 21 4.52 18.48 -7.70
C ILE A 21 3.46 19.13 -8.61
N LEU A 22 2.70 18.33 -9.36
CA LEU A 22 1.67 18.81 -10.28
C LEU A 22 0.30 19.03 -9.63
N GLY A 23 0.17 18.82 -8.31
CA GLY A 23 -1.11 18.96 -7.61
C GLY A 23 -2.13 17.87 -7.93
N SER A 24 -1.69 16.72 -8.44
CA SER A 24 -2.52 15.54 -8.61
C SER A 24 -2.88 14.92 -7.27
N TYR A 25 -4.18 14.75 -7.04
CA TYR A 25 -4.69 14.11 -5.82
C TYR A 25 -4.43 12.59 -5.80
N ARG A 26 -4.42 11.91 -6.95
CA ARG A 26 -4.50 10.43 -6.99
C ARG A 26 -3.60 9.74 -8.00
N THR A 27 -3.33 10.38 -9.12
CA THR A 27 -2.65 9.75 -10.25
C THR A 27 -1.20 10.21 -10.35
N GLY A 28 -0.34 9.36 -10.91
CA GLY A 28 1.01 9.76 -11.33
C GLY A 28 0.98 10.62 -12.60
N LEU A 29 2.18 10.99 -13.08
CA LEU A 29 2.36 11.84 -14.27
C LEU A 29 1.65 11.28 -15.52
N ALA A 30 1.68 9.96 -15.70
CA ALA A 30 0.99 9.27 -16.81
C ALA A 30 -0.54 9.17 -16.63
N GLY A 31 -1.15 9.90 -15.69
CA GLY A 31 -2.59 9.87 -15.43
C GLY A 31 -3.10 8.56 -14.80
N CYS A 32 -2.21 7.68 -14.35
CA CYS A 32 -2.56 6.37 -13.80
C CYS A 32 -2.61 6.36 -12.27
N ASP A 33 -3.60 5.67 -11.69
CA ASP A 33 -3.61 5.32 -10.25
C ASP A 33 -2.50 4.31 -9.97
N LEU A 34 -1.42 4.77 -9.32
CA LEU A 34 -0.23 3.96 -9.05
C LEU A 34 -0.53 2.74 -8.17
N ASN A 35 -1.50 2.83 -7.26
CA ASN A 35 -1.87 1.72 -6.38
C ASN A 35 -2.62 0.59 -7.13
N ARG A 36 -2.97 0.80 -8.41
CA ARG A 36 -3.55 -0.24 -9.29
C ARG A 36 -2.53 -0.90 -10.20
N LYS A 37 -1.25 -0.52 -10.11
CA LYS A 37 -0.19 -0.98 -11.02
C LYS A 37 0.75 -2.02 -10.43
N TRP A 38 0.60 -2.40 -9.15
CA TRP A 38 1.47 -3.38 -8.48
C TRP A 38 1.56 -4.75 -9.18
N ARG A 39 0.49 -5.22 -9.85
CA ARG A 39 0.48 -6.53 -10.52
C ARG A 39 1.48 -6.57 -11.68
N ARG A 40 1.41 -5.60 -12.59
CA ARG A 40 2.24 -5.48 -13.79
C ARG A 40 2.63 -4.00 -13.98
N PRO A 41 3.57 -3.47 -13.19
CA PRO A 41 4.04 -2.11 -13.38
C PRO A 41 4.86 -2.04 -14.66
N ASP A 42 4.81 -0.86 -15.28
CA ASP A 42 5.56 -0.54 -16.49
C ASP A 42 6.73 0.35 -16.07
N PRO A 43 7.97 0.06 -16.49
CA PRO A 43 9.13 0.82 -16.04
C PRO A 43 9.15 2.28 -16.52
N GLU A 44 8.50 2.59 -17.65
CA GLU A 44 8.43 3.95 -18.18
C GLU A 44 7.23 4.72 -17.60
N LEU A 45 6.05 4.10 -17.56
CA LEU A 45 4.82 4.76 -17.09
C LEU A 45 4.64 4.74 -15.57
N HIS A 46 5.23 3.75 -14.88
CA HIS A 46 5.06 3.52 -13.44
C HIS A 46 6.41 3.23 -12.73
N PRO A 47 7.46 4.06 -12.95
CA PRO A 47 8.83 3.77 -12.49
C PRO A 47 8.92 3.57 -10.97
N THR A 48 8.18 4.35 -10.19
CA THR A 48 8.22 4.26 -8.72
C THR A 48 7.67 2.93 -8.22
N ILE A 49 6.57 2.43 -8.79
CA ILE A 49 5.99 1.12 -8.46
C ILE A 49 6.88 -0.01 -8.96
N PHE A 50 7.44 0.11 -10.17
CA PHE A 50 8.35 -0.87 -10.73
C PHE A 50 9.58 -1.09 -9.82
N HIS A 51 10.26 0.00 -9.46
CA HIS A 51 11.46 -0.08 -8.62
C HIS A 51 11.16 -0.42 -7.16
N ALA A 52 10.03 0.02 -6.60
CA ALA A 52 9.61 -0.41 -5.26
C ALA A 52 9.36 -1.93 -5.21
N LYS A 53 8.68 -2.48 -6.22
CA LYS A 53 8.47 -3.94 -6.33
C LYS A 53 9.79 -4.71 -6.51
N ALA A 54 10.72 -4.18 -7.31
CA ALA A 54 12.06 -4.76 -7.46
C ALA A 54 12.85 -4.75 -6.14
N LEU A 55 12.78 -3.65 -5.38
CA LEU A 55 13.38 -3.55 -4.05
C LEU A 55 12.81 -4.61 -3.11
N MET A 56 11.49 -4.78 -3.07
CA MET A 56 10.83 -5.82 -2.26
C MET A 56 11.27 -7.22 -2.68
N ALA A 57 11.37 -7.50 -3.98
CA ALA A 57 11.83 -8.79 -4.48
C ALA A 57 13.27 -9.09 -4.05
N ARG A 58 14.18 -8.11 -4.17
CA ARG A 58 15.56 -8.23 -3.69
C ARG A 58 15.62 -8.46 -2.18
N MET A 59 14.87 -7.67 -1.40
CA MET A 59 14.82 -7.83 0.05
C MET A 59 14.33 -9.23 0.43
N ARG A 60 13.30 -9.74 -0.25
CA ARG A 60 12.74 -11.07 0.01
C ARG A 60 13.73 -12.20 -0.27
N ALA A 61 14.64 -12.00 -1.22
CA ALA A 61 15.72 -12.96 -1.50
C ALA A 61 16.77 -13.02 -0.38
N GLU A 62 16.96 -11.93 0.36
CA GLU A 62 17.92 -11.85 1.46
C GLU A 62 17.30 -12.18 2.82
N ARG A 63 16.05 -11.76 3.07
CA ARG A 63 15.35 -11.87 4.36
C ARG A 63 13.84 -11.92 4.16
N GLU A 64 13.14 -12.54 5.11
CA GLU A 64 11.69 -12.49 5.14
C GLU A 64 11.18 -11.05 5.33
N ILE A 65 10.13 -10.69 4.57
CA ILE A 65 9.39 -9.45 4.76
C ILE A 65 8.29 -9.74 5.79
N ALA A 66 8.56 -9.42 7.06
CA ALA A 66 7.62 -9.64 8.16
C ALA A 66 6.39 -8.71 8.10
N LEU A 67 6.53 -7.52 7.51
CA LEU A 67 5.47 -6.52 7.45
C LEU A 67 5.62 -5.63 6.21
N PHE A 68 4.49 -5.34 5.56
CA PHE A 68 4.36 -4.32 4.53
C PHE A 68 3.24 -3.36 4.93
N VAL A 69 3.51 -2.06 4.90
CA VAL A 69 2.54 -1.02 5.26
C VAL A 69 2.50 0.01 4.14
N ASP A 70 1.29 0.29 3.67
CA ASP A 70 1.01 1.33 2.67
C ASP A 70 0.17 2.43 3.32
N LEU A 71 0.71 3.64 3.38
CA LEU A 71 0.13 4.75 4.12
C LEU A 71 -0.63 5.69 3.18
N HIS A 72 -1.93 5.89 3.44
CA HIS A 72 -2.81 6.70 2.62
C HIS A 72 -3.64 7.68 3.44
N GLY A 73 -3.92 8.83 2.83
CA GLY A 73 -4.99 9.72 3.28
C GLY A 73 -6.33 9.24 2.73
N HIS A 74 -7.40 9.48 3.50
CA HIS A 74 -8.75 9.16 3.07
C HIS A 74 -9.62 10.42 3.12
N SER A 75 -10.37 10.67 2.05
CA SER A 75 -11.11 11.92 1.87
C SER A 75 -12.43 11.96 2.65
N ALA A 76 -13.11 10.82 2.82
CA ALA A 76 -14.43 10.78 3.45
C ALA A 76 -14.42 10.35 4.94
N LYS A 77 -13.77 9.23 5.27
CA LYS A 77 -13.69 8.71 6.65
C LYS A 77 -12.74 9.57 7.50
N ARG A 78 -13.16 9.84 8.74
CA ARG A 78 -12.35 10.50 9.78
C ARG A 78 -11.65 9.44 10.64
N ASN A 79 -10.60 9.84 11.35
CA ASN A 79 -9.74 8.98 12.20
C ASN A 79 -8.81 8.04 11.41
N VAL A 80 -8.15 7.12 12.14
CA VAL A 80 -7.18 6.15 11.62
C VAL A 80 -7.81 4.76 11.57
N PHE A 81 -7.64 4.07 10.44
CA PHE A 81 -8.15 2.71 10.23
C PHE A 81 -7.16 1.92 9.36
N MET A 82 -7.33 0.60 9.29
CA MET A 82 -6.46 -0.31 8.56
C MET A 82 -7.29 -1.24 7.68
N TYR A 83 -6.82 -1.45 6.44
CA TYR A 83 -7.34 -2.48 5.55
C TYR A 83 -6.36 -3.65 5.52
N GLY A 84 -6.87 -4.86 5.73
CA GLY A 84 -6.10 -6.11 5.68
C GLY A 84 -6.17 -6.77 4.30
N CYS A 85 -5.46 -7.90 4.16
CA CYS A 85 -5.52 -8.77 2.98
C CYS A 85 -6.51 -9.93 3.18
N ASP A 86 -7.74 -9.67 3.64
CA ASP A 86 -8.72 -10.73 3.83
C ASP A 86 -9.20 -11.27 2.48
N HIS A 87 -9.12 -12.58 2.29
CA HIS A 87 -9.50 -13.28 1.05
C HIS A 87 -11.00 -13.53 0.88
N VAL A 88 -11.86 -13.01 1.76
CA VAL A 88 -13.31 -13.27 1.73
C VAL A 88 -13.99 -12.24 0.82
N HIS A 89 -13.87 -12.44 -0.50
CA HIS A 89 -14.75 -11.97 -1.60
C HIS A 89 -14.00 -11.86 -2.95
N TRP A 90 -13.15 -12.84 -3.28
CA TRP A 90 -12.83 -13.11 -4.69
C TRP A 90 -13.66 -14.28 -5.19
N SER A 91 -14.96 -14.05 -5.41
CA SER A 91 -15.74 -14.91 -6.29
C SER A 91 -15.43 -14.49 -7.73
N SER A 92 -14.79 -15.38 -8.47
CA SER A 92 -14.57 -15.28 -9.91
C SER A 92 -15.91 -15.16 -10.66
N GLY A 93 -16.29 -13.92 -10.97
CA GLY A 93 -17.30 -13.57 -11.98
C GLY A 93 -16.65 -12.84 -13.17
N PRO A 94 -17.29 -12.79 -14.35
CA PRO A 94 -16.60 -12.48 -15.62
C PRO A 94 -16.08 -11.05 -15.76
N ASP A 95 -16.53 -10.11 -14.93
CA ASP A 95 -16.27 -8.69 -15.12
C ASP A 95 -15.51 -8.10 -13.92
N GLY A 96 -14.24 -7.74 -14.15
CA GLY A 96 -13.27 -7.29 -13.14
C GLY A 96 -13.55 -5.93 -12.51
N GLY A 97 -14.58 -5.84 -11.68
CA GLY A 97 -14.88 -4.70 -10.81
C GLY A 97 -14.05 -4.71 -9.52
N ALA A 98 -13.46 -3.57 -9.17
CA ALA A 98 -12.59 -3.41 -8.01
C ALA A 98 -13.28 -3.73 -6.67
N GLY A 99 -12.82 -4.78 -5.98
CA GLY A 99 -13.26 -5.14 -4.63
C GLY A 99 -12.78 -4.13 -3.58
N ALA A 100 -13.73 -3.61 -2.80
CA ALA A 100 -13.47 -2.82 -1.61
C ALA A 100 -12.80 -3.70 -0.54
N GLY A 101 -11.73 -3.19 0.08
CA GLY A 101 -11.00 -3.90 1.13
C GLY A 101 -11.91 -4.16 2.34
N ALA A 102 -11.88 -5.39 2.85
CA ALA A 102 -12.54 -5.74 4.10
C ALA A 102 -11.88 -4.98 5.27
N GLU A 103 -12.74 -4.43 6.12
CA GLU A 103 -12.37 -3.57 7.24
C GLU A 103 -12.39 -4.41 8.53
N VAL A 104 -11.25 -4.51 9.21
CA VAL A 104 -11.23 -4.93 10.61
C VAL A 104 -11.34 -3.66 11.44
N ALA A 105 -12.57 -3.29 11.80
CA ALA A 105 -12.82 -2.26 12.78
C ALA A 105 -12.25 -2.72 14.13
N GLY A 106 -11.15 -2.10 14.57
CA GLY A 106 -10.56 -2.36 15.88
C GLY A 106 -11.61 -2.16 16.96
N ARG A 107 -11.92 -3.22 17.71
CA ARG A 107 -12.74 -3.11 18.92
C ARG A 107 -12.02 -2.16 19.88
N GLY A 108 -12.66 -1.04 20.17
CA GLY A 108 -12.17 -0.07 21.14
C GLY A 108 -11.81 -0.77 22.45
N VAL A 109 -10.59 -0.55 22.92
CA VAL A 109 -10.19 -0.88 24.28
C VAL A 109 -11.05 -0.02 25.19
N ARG A 110 -12.09 -0.63 25.77
CA ARG A 110 -12.80 -0.03 26.90
C ARG A 110 -11.80 0.03 28.05
N GLY A 111 -11.32 1.24 28.34
CA GLY A 111 -10.65 1.52 29.60
C GLY A 111 -11.58 1.20 30.76
N ALA A 112 -11.02 0.55 31.77
CA ALA A 112 -11.49 0.52 33.14
C ALA A 112 -10.23 0.57 34.01
N PRO A 113 -10.25 1.14 35.22
CA PRO A 113 -11.34 1.83 35.92
C PRO A 113 -11.30 3.37 35.80
#